data_AF-A0A0S8BT66-F1
#
_entry.id   AF-A0A0S8BT66-F1
#
_cell.length_a   1.000
_cell.length_b   1.000
_cell.length_c   1.000
_cell.angle_alpha   90.00
_cell.angle_beta   90.00
_cell.angle_gamma   90.00
#
_symmetry.space_group_name_H-M   'P 1'
#
loop_
_entity.id
_entity.type
_entity.pdbx_description
1 polymer ?
#
loop_
_entity_poly.entity_id
_entity_poly.type
_entity_poly.pdbx_seq_one_letter_code
_entity_poly.pdbx_strand_id
1 'polypeptide(L)' 'MLSLYQQFKQEGESFKPKYLKILSAGGSEAPARILSEAGIDIESAEFWQGGFDVVDGLVKQLEALK' A
#
# COMPACT_ATOMS: atom_id res chain seq x y z
N MET A 1 1.41 2.17 -5.00
CA MET A 1 0.45 3.09 -4.35
C MET A 1 0.85 3.32 -2.90
N LEU A 2 0.57 4.51 -2.34
CA LEU A 2 0.95 4.86 -0.97
C LEU A 2 0.32 3.93 0.08
N SER A 3 -0.85 3.35 -0.19
CA SER A 3 -1.47 2.32 0.66
C SER A 3 -0.62 1.05 0.80
N LEU A 4 0.01 0.59 -0.29
CA LEU A 4 0.94 -0.56 -0.24
C LEU A 4 2.24 -0.19 0.48
N TYR A 5 2.69 1.06 0.34
CA TYR A 5 3.83 1.56 1.10
C TYR A 5 3.51 1.62 2.60
N GLN A 6 2.30 2.04 2.97
CA GLN A 6 1.83 2.02 4.35
C GLN A 6 1.77 0.60 4.91
N GLN A 7 1.31 -0.40 4.15
CA GLN A 7 1.39 -1.80 4.58
C GLN A 7 2.83 -2.27 4.78
N PHE A 8 3.76 -1.93 3.87
CA PHE A 8 5.17 -2.21 4.08
C PHE A 8 5.72 -1.56 5.35
N LYS A 9 5.31 -0.32 5.65
CA LYS A 9 5.71 0.38 6.88
C LYS A 9 5.22 -0.31 8.16
N GLN A 10 4.08 -1.01 8.10
CA GLN A 10 3.47 -1.72 9.23
C GLN A 10 4.00 -3.15 9.39
N GLU A 11 4.03 -3.91 8.29
CA GLU A 11 4.42 -5.33 8.27
C GLU A 11 5.95 -5.52 8.14
N GLY A 12 6.66 -4.55 7.58
CA GLY A 12 8.10 -4.62 7.35
C GLY A 12 8.50 -5.69 6.33
N GLU A 13 9.55 -6.46 6.64
CA GLU A 13 10.15 -7.44 5.73
C GLU A 13 9.16 -8.54 5.29
N SER A 14 8.19 -8.90 6.13
CA SER A 14 7.18 -9.94 5.81
C SER A 14 6.25 -9.53 4.66
N PHE A 15 6.17 -8.24 4.34
CA PHE A 15 5.39 -7.74 3.22
C PHE A 15 6.10 -7.92 1.86
N LYS A 16 7.43 -8.06 1.84
CA LYS A 16 8.19 -8.14 0.58
C LYS A 16 7.74 -9.27 -0.34
N PRO A 17 7.54 -10.52 0.13
CA PRO A 17 7.06 -11.60 -0.74
C PRO A 17 5.69 -11.30 -1.34
N LYS A 18 4.79 -10.70 -0.56
CA LYS A 18 3.44 -10.29 -0.97
C LYS A 18 3.54 -9.22 -2.08
N TYR A 19 4.38 -8.22 -1.89
CA TYR A 19 4.61 -7.16 -2.88
C TYR A 19 5.24 -7.69 -4.18
N LEU A 20 6.22 -8.60 -4.07
CA LEU A 20 6.84 -9.23 -5.24
C LEU A 20 5.83 -10.08 -6.03
N LYS A 21 4.93 -10.81 -5.36
CA LYS A 21 3.84 -11.55 -6.02
C LYS A 21 2.96 -10.61 -6.84
N ILE A 22 2.55 -9.47 -6.25
CA ILE A 22 1.73 -8.46 -6.94
C ILE A 22 2.44 -7.94 -8.19
N LEU A 23 3.73 -7.60 -8.08
CA LEU A 23 4.51 -7.09 -9.21
C LEU A 23 4.73 -8.16 -10.30
N SER A 24 4.90 -9.42 -9.91
CA SER A 24 5.17 -10.52 -10.86
C SER A 24 3.98 -10.83 -11.77
N ALA A 25 2.76 -10.53 -11.33
CA ALA A 25 1.55 -10.70 -12.12
C ALA A 25 1.42 -9.66 -13.26
N GLY A 26 2.20 -8.57 -13.23
CA GLY A 26 2.24 -7.58 -14.30
C GLY A 26 0.85 -7.10 -14.72
N GLY A 27 0.56 -7.14 -16.03
CA GLY A 27 -0.75 -6.82 -16.60
C GLY A 27 -1.53 -8.02 -17.12
N SER A 28 -1.12 -9.25 -16.79
CA SER A 28 -1.78 -10.47 -17.29
C SER A 28 -3.07 -10.81 -16.54
N GLU A 29 -3.28 -10.22 -15.36
CA GLU A 29 -4.47 -10.41 -14.53
C GLU A 29 -5.06 -9.09 -14.05
N ALA A 30 -6.33 -9.11 -13.68
CA ALA A 30 -7.02 -7.94 -13.14
C ALA A 30 -6.38 -7.52 -11.79
N PRO A 31 -6.02 -6.23 -11.60
CA PRO A 31 -5.37 -5.75 -10.38
C PRO A 31 -6.13 -6.10 -9.09
N ALA A 32 -7.46 -6.04 -9.13
CA ALA A 32 -8.33 -6.40 -8.01
C ALA A 32 -8.14 -7.86 -7.58
N ARG A 33 -8.00 -8.77 -8.55
CA ARG A 33 -7.80 -10.19 -8.29
C ARG A 33 -6.42 -10.45 -7.68
N ILE A 34 -5.37 -9.89 -8.28
CA ILE A 34 -3.99 -10.03 -7.79
C ILE A 34 -3.87 -9.55 -6.34
N LEU A 35 -4.48 -8.40 -6.03
CA LEU A 35 -4.46 -7.80 -4.70
C LEU A 35 -5.26 -8.63 -3.70
N SER A 36 -6.45 -9.10 -4.07
CA SER A 36 -7.26 -10.01 -3.25
C SER A 36 -6.52 -11.32 -2.93
N GLU A 37 -5.85 -11.93 -3.92
CA GLU A 37 -5.01 -13.11 -3.73
C GLU A 37 -3.73 -12.87 -2.89
N ALA A 38 -3.38 -11.60 -2.69
CA ALA A 38 -2.32 -11.16 -1.79
C ALA A 38 -2.86 -10.80 -0.39
N GLY A 39 -4.16 -11.00 -0.14
CA GLY A 39 -4.83 -10.66 1.12
C GLY A 39 -5.09 -9.17 1.29
N ILE A 40 -5.11 -8.40 0.19
CA ILE A 40 -5.38 -6.97 0.17
C ILE A 40 -6.76 -6.73 -0.42
N ASP A 41 -7.64 -6.17 0.39
CA ASP A 41 -8.94 -5.69 -0.06
C ASP A 41 -8.81 -4.24 -0.53
N ILE A 42 -9.04 -4.00 -1.83
CA ILE A 42 -8.99 -2.66 -2.42
C ILE A 42 -10.33 -1.92 -2.36
N GLU A 43 -11.41 -2.61 -2.00
CA GLU A 43 -12.74 -2.01 -1.82
C GLU A 43 -12.90 -1.46 -0.39
N SER A 44 -12.06 -1.92 0.54
CA SER A 44 -11.95 -1.39 1.91
C SER A 44 -11.51 0.08 1.91
N ALA A 45 -12.27 0.92 2.60
CA ALA A 45 -11.92 2.33 2.83
C ALA A 45 -10.63 2.46 3.67
N GLU A 46 -10.42 1.54 4.60
CA GLU A 46 -9.25 1.50 5.49
C GLU A 46 -7.95 1.33 4.70
N PHE A 47 -7.97 0.54 3.62
CA PHE A 47 -6.83 0.40 2.72
C PHE A 47 -6.43 1.75 2.10
N TRP A 48 -7.40 2.54 1.64
CA TRP A 48 -7.14 3.87 1.07
C TRP A 48 -6.75 4.88 2.12
N GLN A 49 -7.36 4.84 3.31
CA GLN A 49 -7.03 5.70 4.42
C GLN A 49 -5.54 5.63 4.78
N GLY A 50 -4.95 4.43 4.80
CA GLY A 50 -3.52 4.27 5.04
C GLY A 50 -2.64 5.01 4.03
N GLY A 51 -3.08 5.16 2.78
CA GLY A 51 -2.38 5.95 1.77
C GLY A 51 -2.47 7.46 2.03
N PHE A 52 -3.64 7.94 2.49
CA PHE A 52 -3.83 9.34 2.88
C PHE A 52 -3.04 9.70 4.14
N ASP A 53 -2.94 8.78 5.11
CA ASP A 53 -2.15 8.99 6.33
C ASP A 53 -0.67 9.22 6.04
N VAL A 54 -0.13 8.55 5.01
CA VAL A 54 1.25 8.80 4.55
C VAL A 54 1.39 10.23 4.04
N VAL A 55 0.44 10.71 3.22
CA VAL A 55 0.48 12.08 2.68
C VAL A 55 0.35 13.11 3.81
N ASP A 56 -0.60 12.91 4.72
CA ASP A 56 -0.80 13.76 5.90
C ASP A 56 0.47 13.84 6.76
N GLY A 57 1.14 12.70 6.99
CA GLY A 57 2.42 12.67 7.68
C GLY A 57 3.52 13.48 6.99
N LEU A 58 3.61 13.40 5.66
CA LEU A 58 4.57 14.18 4.88
C LEU A 58 4.27 15.69 4.93
N VAL A 59 2.99 16.08 4.88
CA VAL A 59 2.56 17.48 5.02
C VAL A 59 2.93 18.02 6.40
N LYS A 60 2.63 17.29 7.47
CA LYS A 60 2.99 17.67 8.85
C LYS A 60 4.51 17.83 9.03
N GLN A 61 5.30 16.94 8.44
CA GLN A 61 6.76 17.04 8.46
C GLN A 61 7.23 18.33 7.78
N LEU A 62 6.64 18.69 6.64
CA LEU A 62 6.98 19.91 5.92
C LEU A 62 6.59 21.17 6.71
N GLU A 63 5.42 21.17 7.36
CA GLU A 63 4.96 22.29 8.19
C GLU A 63 5.86 22.53 9.39
N ALA A 64 6.42 21.47 9.99
CA ALA A 64 7.33 21.56 11.13
C ALA A 64 8.74 22.08 10.78
N LEU A 65 9.07 22.21 9.49
CA LEU A 65 10.34 22.77 9.00
C LEU A 65 10.27 24.27 8.71
N LYS A 66 9.08 24.89 8.84
CA LYS A 66 8.90 26.35 8.79
C LYS A 66 9.14 26.97 10.16
#